data_AF-A0A350DHU4-F1
#
_entry.id   AF-A0A350DHU4-F1
#
_cell.length_a   1.000
_cell.length_b   1.000
_cell.length_c   1.000
_cell.angle_alpha   90.00
_cell.angle_beta   90.00
_cell.angle_gamma   90.00
#
_symmetry.space_group_name_H-M   'P 1'
#
loop_
_entity.id
_entity.type
_entity.pdbx_description
1 polymer ?
#
loop_
_entity_poly.entity_id
_entity_poly.type
_entity_poly.pdbx_seq_one_letter_code
_entity_poly.pdbx_strand_id
1 'polypeptide(L)' 'GDGHLGDLPVLTVNGDGEANLPLLAPRLSMEDMPGRSLMIHAGGDTYADEPHLGGGGARMACGVVSS' A
#
# COMPACT_ATOMS: atom_id res chain seq x y z
N GLY A 1 15.15 -2.23 3.02
CA GLY A 1 15.48 -1.70 1.68
C GLY A 1 15.44 -0.20 1.74
N ASP A 2 15.91 0.45 0.68
CA ASP A 2 16.20 1.88 0.68
C ASP A 2 15.06 2.76 0.12
N GLY A 3 13.95 2.13 -0.33
CA GLY A 3 12.73 2.82 -0.73
C GLY A 3 11.97 3.47 0.42
N HIS A 4 10.85 4.12 0.11
CA HIS A 4 10.07 4.85 1.11
C HIS A 4 9.67 3.93 2.27
N LEU A 5 9.55 4.51 3.47
CA LEU A 5 9.19 3.75 4.67
C LEU A 5 7.77 3.14 4.56
N GLY A 6 6.87 3.84 3.87
CA GLY A 6 5.48 3.45 3.69
C GLY A 6 5.21 2.50 2.51
N ASP A 7 6.24 2.06 1.77
CA ASP A 7 6.06 1.10 0.69
C ASP A 7 5.69 -0.26 1.29
N LEU A 8 4.48 -0.74 0.96
CA LEU A 8 3.93 -2.01 1.45
C LEU A 8 3.95 -3.06 0.32
N PRO A 9 3.87 -4.36 0.64
CA PRO A 9 3.57 -5.38 -0.36
C PRO A 9 2.22 -5.10 -1.07
N VAL A 10 2.10 -5.51 -2.33
CA VAL A 10 0.86 -5.34 -3.12
C VAL A 10 -0.34 -6.01 -2.45
N LEU A 11 -1.46 -5.27 -2.37
CA LEU A 11 -2.76 -5.80 -1.97
C LEU A 11 -3.33 -6.71 -3.07
N THR A 12 -3.54 -7.99 -2.75
CA THR A 12 -4.13 -8.95 -3.69
C THR A 12 -5.63 -9.04 -3.50
N VAL A 13 -6.38 -8.93 -4.59
CA VAL A 13 -7.84 -9.08 -4.63
C VAL A 13 -8.18 -10.40 -5.33
N ASN A 14 -9.07 -11.20 -4.74
CA ASN A 14 -9.50 -12.49 -5.30
C ASN A 14 -10.55 -12.31 -6.41
N GLY A 15 -10.98 -13.43 -7.02
CA GLY A 15 -11.96 -13.41 -8.11
C GLY A 15 -13.36 -12.91 -7.71
N ASP A 16 -13.67 -12.88 -6.41
CA ASP A 16 -14.93 -12.37 -5.86
C ASP A 16 -14.86 -10.86 -5.54
N GLY A 17 -13.71 -10.22 -5.75
CA GLY A 17 -13.50 -8.81 -5.47
C GLY A 17 -13.12 -8.51 -4.01
N GLU A 18 -12.70 -9.52 -3.25
CA GLU A 18 -12.32 -9.38 -1.84
C GLU A 18 -10.81 -9.42 -1.63
N ALA A 19 -10.31 -8.64 -0.66
CA ALA A 19 -8.89 -8.56 -0.31
C ALA A 19 -8.66 -9.06 1.13
N ASN A 20 -8.68 -10.39 1.31
CA ASN A 20 -8.64 -11.01 2.64
C ASN A 20 -7.28 -11.64 3.00
N LEU A 21 -6.28 -11.56 2.11
CA LEU A 21 -4.93 -12.05 2.37
C LEU A 21 -4.18 -11.05 3.26
N PRO A 22 -3.74 -11.43 4.48
CA PRO A 22 -2.95 -10.54 5.32
C PRO A 22 -1.58 -10.25 4.68
N LEU A 23 -1.09 -9.04 4.87
CA LEU A 23 0.23 -8.59 4.43
C LEU A 23 1.12 -8.29 5.63
N LEU A 24 2.42 -8.50 5.46
CA LEU A 24 3.43 -8.19 6.47
C LEU A 24 4.28 -6.99 6.01
N ALA A 25 4.32 -5.95 6.84
CA ALA A 25 5.15 -4.77 6.63
C ALA A 25 6.26 -4.70 7.69
N PRO A 26 7.38 -5.44 7.53
CA PRO A 26 8.36 -5.63 8.60
C PRO A 26 9.18 -4.38 8.96
N ARG A 27 9.07 -3.32 8.15
CA ARG A 27 9.76 -2.03 8.38
C ARG A 27 8.92 -1.04 9.19
N LEU A 28 7.63 -1.32 9.39
CA LEU A 28 6.71 -0.42 10.07
C LEU A 28 6.33 -0.98 11.43
N SER A 29 6.08 -0.07 12.36
CA SER A 29 5.43 -0.31 13.63
C SER A 29 4.06 0.37 13.67
N MET A 30 3.23 -0.01 14.65
CA MET A 30 1.95 0.68 14.85
C MET A 30 2.11 2.14 15.28
N GLU A 31 3.26 2.50 15.86
CA GLU A 31 3.58 3.87 16.27
C GLU A 31 3.83 4.80 15.07
N ASP A 32 4.13 4.24 13.90
CA ASP A 32 4.32 5.00 12.67
C ASP A 32 3.00 5.43 12.02
N MET A 33 1.87 4.82 12.40
CA MET A 33 0.60 4.94 11.67
C MET A 33 -0.28 6.17 12.01
N PRO A 34 -0.35 6.67 13.26
CA PRO A 34 -1.24 7.77 13.63
C PRO A 34 -1.08 9.01 12.75
N GLY A 35 -2.21 9.55 12.27
CA GLY A 35 -2.22 10.74 11.41
C GLY A 35 -1.78 10.50 9.96
N ARG A 36 -1.52 9.24 9.57
CA ARG A 36 -1.26 8.83 8.18
C ARG A 36 -2.49 8.19 7.55
N SER A 37 -2.40 7.89 6.26
CA SER A 37 -3.44 7.21 5.51
C SER A 37 -2.92 5.95 4.84
N LEU A 38 -3.77 4.93 4.77
CA LEU A 38 -3.62 3.83 3.82
C LEU A 38 -4.24 4.23 2.49
N MET A 39 -3.55 3.94 1.39
CA MET A 39 -3.97 4.27 0.03
C MET A 39 -4.04 3.00 -0.81
N ILE A 40 -5.12 2.83 -1.56
CA ILE A 40 -5.25 1.76 -2.56
C ILE A 40 -5.26 2.42 -3.93
N HIS A 41 -4.35 1.96 -4.79
CA HIS A 41 -4.20 2.43 -6.16
C HIS A 41 -4.98 1.55 -7.14
N ALA A 42 -5.22 2.06 -8.36
CA ALA A 42 -5.95 1.35 -9.41
C ALA A 42 -5.10 0.26 -10.10
N GLY A 43 -3.79 0.48 -10.16
CA GLY A 43 -2.81 -0.46 -10.70
C GLY A 43 -2.09 -1.26 -9.62
N GLY A 44 -1.14 -2.09 -10.07
CA GLY A 44 -0.22 -2.81 -9.20
C GLY A 44 0.98 -1.94 -8.77
N ASP A 45 2.00 -2.60 -8.23
CA ASP A 45 3.27 -1.96 -7.85
C ASP A 45 4.44 -2.88 -8.23
N THR A 46 5.41 -2.37 -8.98
CA THR A 46 6.65 -3.08 -9.34
C THR A 46 7.75 -2.91 -8.28
N TYR A 47 7.50 -2.10 -7.25
CA TYR A 47 8.45 -1.69 -6.21
C TYR A 47 9.66 -0.92 -6.76
N ALA A 48 9.49 -0.30 -7.92
CA ALA A 48 10.50 0.52 -8.60
C ALA A 48 9.86 1.82 -9.07
N ASP A 49 10.66 2.86 -9.27
CA ASP A 49 10.14 4.14 -9.74
C ASP A 49 9.59 4.10 -11.17
N GLU A 50 9.98 3.08 -11.96
CA GLU A 50 9.52 2.88 -13.32
C GLU A 50 8.72 1.57 -13.47
N PRO A 51 7.52 1.61 -14.09
CA PRO A 51 6.79 2.81 -14.53
C PRO A 51 6.45 3.73 -13.35
N HIS A 52 6.32 5.05 -13.59
CA HIS A 52 6.14 6.08 -12.56
C HIS A 52 5.48 5.59 -11.24
N LEU A 53 6.27 5.61 -10.15
CA LEU A 53 5.86 5.19 -8.80
C LEU A 53 5.26 3.77 -8.77
N GLY A 54 5.96 2.81 -9.37
CA GLY A 54 5.57 1.41 -9.38
C GLY A 54 4.42 1.06 -10.34
N GLY A 55 3.81 2.05 -10.99
CA GLY A 55 2.67 1.86 -11.88
C GLY A 55 1.31 1.83 -11.18
N GLY A 56 1.21 2.27 -9.93
CA GLY A 56 -0.06 2.29 -9.19
C GLY A 56 -1.12 3.19 -9.81
N GLY A 57 -0.73 4.32 -10.41
CA GLY A 57 -1.67 5.24 -11.07
C GLY A 57 -2.67 5.87 -10.10
N ALA A 58 -3.94 5.99 -10.52
CA ALA A 58 -4.99 6.69 -9.77
C ALA A 58 -5.24 6.07 -8.37
N ARG A 59 -5.69 6.90 -7.43
CA ARG A 59 -6.04 6.52 -6.06
C ARG A 59 -7.51 6.11 -6.01
N MET A 60 -7.79 4.82 -5.74
CA MET A 60 -9.16 4.28 -5.71
C MET A 60 -9.81 4.36 -4.34
N ALA A 61 -9.05 4.17 -3.26
CA ALA A 61 -9.57 4.25 -1.90
C ALA A 61 -8.50 4.80 -0.95
N CYS A 62 -8.96 5.45 0.12
CA CYS A 62 -8.11 6.04 1.14
C CYS A 62 -8.80 5.90 2.51
N GLY A 63 -8.01 5.61 3.55
CA GLY A 63 -8.48 5.59 4.93
C GLY A 63 -7.44 6.20 5.86
N VAL A 64 -7.85 7.16 6.68
CA VAL A 64 -6.98 7.77 7.70
C VAL A 64 -6.90 6.85 8.91
N VAL A 65 -5.70 6.61 9.41
CA VAL A 65 -5.49 5.95 10.69
C VAL A 65 -5.59 7.02 11.78
N SER A 66 -6.64 6.93 12.58
CA SER A 66 -6.88 7.84 13.70
C SER A 66 -5.75 7.76 14.73
N SER A 67 -5.57 8.86 15.46
CA SER A 67 -4.68 8.95 16.63
C SER A 67 -5.17 8.12 17.80
#